data_AF-A0A318CPU7-F1
#
_entry.id   AF-A0A318CPU7-F1
#
_cell.length_a   1.000
_cell.length_b   1.000
_cell.length_c   1.000
_cell.angle_alpha   90.00
_cell.angle_beta   90.00
_cell.angle_gamma   90.00
#
_symmetry.space_group_name_H-M   'P 1'
#
loop_
_entity.id
_entity.type
_entity.pdbx_description
1 polymer ?
#
loop_
_entity_poly.entity_id
_entity_poly.type
_entity_poly.pdbx_seq_one_letter_code
_entity_poly.pdbx_strand_id
1 'polypeptide(L)'
;MQILIKERGRFSKQKNTGGIAMFKKENVTESHGIHAVWKPWLLSVLAVVCLLLMGMQGKVMADDGSAEKGFIEAMDINLQAECPSMQGLPEDRKDMKGFNHKAHAKEYLKGNSSFSDVQYDDDFTCAACHPGAGSQDEILREPVCNRLSGALAAAGGPQNLKKYYHKTCLGCHRNMHKAGKATGPVRCKGCHTK
;
A
#
# COMPACT_ATOMS: atom_id res chain seq x y z
N MET A 1 -31.69 15.52 -48.78
CA MET A 1 -31.10 16.86 -49.00
C MET A 1 -30.49 17.26 -47.66
N GLN A 2 -29.18 17.30 -47.37
CA GLN A 2 -27.96 17.30 -48.18
C GLN A 2 -27.04 16.10 -47.84
N ILE A 3 -26.31 15.70 -48.86
CA ILE A 3 -25.15 14.81 -48.88
C ILE A 3 -23.92 15.73 -48.98
N LEU A 4 -22.79 15.41 -48.33
CA LEU A 4 -21.42 15.36 -48.91
C LEU A 4 -20.33 15.21 -47.80
N ILE A 5 -19.62 14.08 -47.76
CA ILE A 5 -18.18 13.85 -48.15
C ILE A 5 -17.19 14.31 -47.05
N LYS A 6 -16.50 13.45 -46.29
CA LYS A 6 -15.49 12.38 -46.55
C LYS A 6 -14.13 12.88 -47.04
N GLU A 7 -13.12 12.88 -46.16
CA GLU A 7 -11.72 12.48 -46.42
C GLU A 7 -11.10 11.93 -45.10
N ARG A 8 -10.78 10.63 -45.00
CA ARG A 8 -9.51 9.93 -45.33
C ARG A 8 -8.36 10.20 -44.34
N GLY A 9 -8.33 9.40 -43.26
CA GLY A 9 -7.12 9.08 -42.48
C GLY A 9 -6.79 7.60 -42.60
N ARG A 10 -5.58 7.29 -43.04
CA ARG A 10 -5.10 6.02 -43.62
C ARG A 10 -4.80 4.97 -42.54
N PHE A 11 -5.55 3.87 -42.52
CA PHE A 11 -5.17 2.61 -41.86
C PHE A 11 -4.04 1.94 -42.66
N SER A 12 -2.88 1.73 -42.04
CA SER A 12 -1.84 0.87 -42.60
C SER A 12 -2.07 -0.57 -42.14
N LYS A 13 -2.36 -1.44 -43.10
CA LYS A 13 -2.54 -2.88 -42.92
C LYS A 13 -1.21 -3.54 -43.32
N GLN A 14 -0.38 -3.89 -42.34
CA GLN A 14 0.85 -4.64 -42.60
C GLN A 14 0.49 -6.10 -42.88
N LYS A 15 0.73 -6.53 -44.12
CA LYS A 15 0.54 -7.91 -44.56
C LYS A 15 1.69 -8.77 -44.04
N ASN A 16 1.31 -9.95 -43.59
CA ASN A 16 2.15 -11.05 -43.14
C ASN A 16 2.84 -11.69 -44.37
N THR A 17 4.16 -11.83 -44.35
CA THR A 17 4.94 -12.63 -45.31
C THR A 17 5.92 -13.50 -44.52
N GLY A 18 5.89 -14.79 -44.81
CA GLY A 18 6.46 -15.85 -44.00
C GLY A 18 7.98 -15.88 -43.91
N GLY A 19 8.46 -16.68 -42.95
CA GLY A 19 9.87 -16.92 -42.69
C GLY A 19 10.03 -17.82 -41.48
N ILE A 20 9.75 -19.11 -41.65
CA ILE A 20 10.08 -20.16 -40.68
C ILE A 20 11.60 -20.34 -40.71
N ALA A 21 12.29 -19.94 -39.64
CA ALA A 21 13.70 -20.27 -39.43
C ALA A 21 13.79 -21.20 -38.21
N MET A 22 13.72 -22.50 -38.52
CA MET A 22 14.27 -23.58 -37.73
C MET A 22 15.77 -23.72 -38.11
N PHE A 23 16.52 -24.55 -37.38
CA PHE A 23 17.98 -24.81 -37.43
C PHE A 23 18.80 -23.90 -36.50
N LYS A 24 19.75 -24.40 -35.69
CA LYS A 24 20.47 -25.67 -35.72
C LYS A 24 21.03 -25.97 -34.33
N LYS A 25 20.89 -27.21 -33.88
CA LYS A 25 21.71 -27.78 -32.79
C LYS A 25 23.06 -28.14 -33.41
N GLU A 26 24.12 -27.62 -32.83
CA GLU A 26 25.49 -27.99 -33.19
C GLU A 26 26.09 -28.74 -32.01
N ASN A 27 26.37 -30.02 -32.23
CA ASN A 27 27.18 -30.87 -31.37
C ASN A 27 28.48 -31.10 -32.13
N VAL A 28 29.63 -30.73 -31.55
CA VAL A 28 30.96 -31.13 -32.03
C VAL A 28 31.86 -31.39 -30.82
N THR A 29 32.03 -32.68 -30.54
CA THR A 29 33.25 -33.44 -30.22
C THR A 29 34.44 -32.76 -29.54
N GLU A 30 34.82 -33.35 -28.40
CA GLU A 30 36.14 -33.97 -28.11
C GLU A 30 37.42 -33.15 -28.38
N SER A 31 38.24 -32.93 -27.34
CA SER A 31 39.54 -33.62 -27.24
C SER A 31 40.44 -33.12 -26.09
N HIS A 32 41.28 -34.06 -25.67
CA HIS A 32 42.55 -33.92 -24.96
C HIS A 32 42.52 -33.78 -23.43
N GLY A 33 42.92 -34.88 -22.80
CA GLY A 33 43.18 -34.98 -21.39
C GLY A 33 44.46 -34.28 -20.97
N ILE A 34 44.45 -33.82 -19.73
CA ILE A 34 45.63 -33.53 -18.94
C ILE A 34 45.43 -34.26 -17.62
N HIS A 35 46.21 -35.33 -17.42
CA HIS A 35 46.30 -36.02 -16.15
C HIS A 35 46.99 -35.10 -15.14
N ALA A 36 46.20 -34.39 -14.34
CA ALA A 36 46.70 -33.77 -13.11
C ALA A 36 46.50 -34.76 -11.96
N VAL A 37 47.62 -35.30 -11.47
CA VAL A 37 47.69 -36.13 -10.26
C VAL A 37 47.17 -35.31 -9.08
N TRP A 38 45.89 -35.47 -8.77
CA TRP A 38 45.24 -34.76 -7.68
C TRP A 38 45.27 -35.63 -6.44
N LYS A 39 46.12 -35.25 -5.46
CA LYS A 39 46.22 -35.93 -4.18
C LYS A 39 44.92 -35.74 -3.39
N PRO A 40 44.16 -36.81 -3.06
CA PRO A 40 42.79 -36.72 -2.52
C PRO A 40 42.70 -36.21 -1.07
N TRP A 41 43.82 -35.95 -0.39
CA TRP A 41 43.81 -35.47 1.00
C TRP A 41 43.67 -33.95 1.16
N LEU A 42 43.85 -33.16 0.10
CA LEU A 42 43.74 -31.69 0.18
C LEU A 42 42.29 -31.18 0.15
N LEU A 43 41.33 -31.99 -0.32
CA LEU A 43 39.91 -31.62 -0.37
C LEU A 43 39.18 -31.83 0.97
N SER A 44 39.61 -32.80 1.77
CA SER A 44 38.97 -33.10 3.05
C SER A 44 39.21 -32.00 4.11
N VAL A 45 40.37 -31.32 4.07
CA VAL A 45 40.66 -30.24 5.03
C VAL A 45 39.85 -28.98 4.68
N LEU A 46 39.68 -28.68 3.39
CA LEU A 46 38.95 -27.50 2.93
C LEU A 46 37.43 -27.60 3.22
N ALA A 47 36.86 -28.80 3.11
CA ALA A 47 35.44 -29.04 3.40
C ALA A 47 35.10 -28.91 4.90
N VAL A 48 36.00 -29.36 5.79
CA VAL A 48 35.82 -29.24 7.24
C VAL A 48 35.94 -27.77 7.69
N VAL A 49 36.86 -26.99 7.10
CA VAL A 49 36.97 -25.54 7.37
C VAL A 49 35.72 -24.78 6.89
N CYS A 50 35.15 -25.13 5.73
CA CYS A 50 33.92 -24.49 5.25
C CYS A 50 32.70 -24.79 6.14
N LEU A 51 32.57 -26.02 6.65
CA LEU A 51 31.49 -26.40 7.55
C LEU A 51 31.60 -25.72 8.93
N LEU A 52 32.81 -25.49 9.43
CA LEU A 52 33.04 -24.72 10.66
C LEU A 52 32.70 -23.23 10.49
N LEU A 53 32.99 -22.63 9.33
CA LEU A 53 32.65 -21.24 9.05
C LEU A 53 31.14 -21.01 8.86
N MET A 54 30.41 -21.99 8.31
CA MET A 54 28.96 -21.91 8.18
C MET A 54 28.21 -22.19 9.50
N GLY A 55 28.84 -22.86 10.46
CA GLY A 55 28.25 -23.17 11.77
C GLY A 55 28.22 -22.02 12.78
N MET A 56 28.94 -20.91 12.53
CA MET A 56 29.02 -19.77 13.45
C MET A 56 28.04 -18.62 13.14
N GLN A 57 27.21 -18.73 12.10
CA GLN A 57 26.18 -17.72 11.78
C GLN A 57 24.84 -17.96 12.48
N GLY A 58 24.73 -19.01 13.28
CA GLY A 58 23.55 -19.23 14.12
C GLY A 58 23.71 -18.50 15.44
N LYS A 59 22.82 -17.52 15.69
CA LYS A 59 22.40 -17.05 17.03
C LYS A 59 23.06 -15.78 17.56
N VAL A 60 22.83 -14.65 16.89
CA VAL A 60 22.45 -13.39 17.54
C VAL A 60 21.43 -12.69 16.64
N MET A 61 20.17 -13.14 16.69
CA MET A 61 19.07 -12.22 16.39
C MET A 61 18.86 -11.45 17.68
N ALA A 62 19.56 -10.33 17.79
CA ALA A 62 19.14 -9.28 18.68
C ALA A 62 17.71 -8.94 18.24
N ASP A 63 16.77 -9.13 19.16
CA ASP A 63 15.48 -8.46 19.20
C ASP A 63 15.79 -6.96 19.23
N ASP A 64 16.02 -6.39 18.04
CA ASP A 64 15.92 -4.97 17.86
C ASP A 64 14.43 -4.68 18.00
N GLY A 65 14.07 -3.97 19.06
CA GLY A 65 12.77 -3.33 19.24
C GLY A 65 12.52 -2.31 18.14
N SER A 66 12.44 -2.78 16.90
CA SER A 66 11.85 -2.15 15.74
C SER A 66 10.36 -2.15 16.04
N ALA A 67 9.99 -1.19 16.89
CA ALA A 67 8.64 -0.71 16.99
C ALA A 67 8.13 -0.59 15.56
N GLU A 68 7.18 -1.46 15.23
CA GLU A 68 6.41 -1.53 14.01
C GLU A 68 6.29 -0.15 13.35
N LYS A 69 7.22 0.14 12.42
CA LYS A 69 7.62 1.52 12.03
C LYS A 69 6.56 2.28 11.24
N GLY A 70 5.33 1.79 11.22
CA GLY A 70 4.22 2.32 10.44
C GLY A 70 2.89 2.49 11.20
N PHE A 71 2.82 2.16 12.49
CA PHE A 71 1.57 2.31 13.26
C PHE A 71 1.76 3.21 14.48
N ILE A 72 1.42 4.48 14.32
CA ILE A 72 1.15 5.38 15.45
C ILE A 72 -0.08 4.83 16.16
N GLU A 73 0.05 4.57 17.46
CA GLU A 73 -1.02 3.94 18.26
C GLU A 73 -2.22 4.88 18.38
N ALA A 74 -2.00 6.09 18.87
CA ALA A 74 -3.00 7.15 18.94
C ALA A 74 -2.45 8.45 18.35
N MET A 75 -3.29 9.19 17.64
CA MET A 75 -2.95 10.49 17.09
C MET A 75 -4.09 11.48 17.30
N ASP A 76 -3.74 12.75 17.38
CA ASP A 76 -4.73 13.80 17.21
C ASP A 76 -4.98 13.98 15.70
N ILE A 77 -6.22 14.27 15.32
CA ILE A 77 -6.55 14.68 13.96
C ILE A 77 -6.80 16.18 14.03
N ASN A 78 -5.76 16.96 13.72
CA ASN A 78 -5.84 18.41 13.57
C ASN A 78 -5.15 18.82 12.28
N LEU A 79 -5.93 18.90 11.21
CA LEU A 79 -5.40 19.10 9.87
C LEU A 79 -4.84 20.49 9.63
N GLN A 80 -5.29 21.51 10.36
CA GLN A 80 -4.71 22.85 10.27
C GLN A 80 -3.33 22.90 10.92
N ALA A 81 -3.15 22.20 12.04
CA ALA A 81 -1.85 22.07 12.69
C ALA A 81 -0.89 21.20 11.86
N GLU A 82 -1.39 20.10 11.28
CA GLU A 82 -0.58 19.16 10.49
C GLU A 82 -0.22 19.69 9.09
N CYS A 83 -1.13 20.44 8.45
CA CYS A 83 -0.98 20.95 7.09
C CYS A 83 -1.22 22.48 7.01
N PRO A 84 -0.36 23.30 7.65
CA PRO A 84 -0.58 24.75 7.79
C PRO A 84 -0.58 25.50 6.45
N SER A 85 0.05 24.94 5.42
CA SER A 85 0.11 25.54 4.08
C SER A 85 -1.11 25.22 3.20
N MET A 86 -2.06 24.41 3.67
CA MET A 86 -3.23 24.03 2.88
C MET A 86 -4.26 25.16 2.86
N GLN A 87 -4.56 25.65 1.66
CA GLN A 87 -5.50 26.76 1.47
C GLN A 87 -6.95 26.26 1.41
N GLY A 88 -7.89 27.11 1.84
CA GLY A 88 -9.33 26.85 1.72
C GLY A 88 -9.91 25.87 2.75
N LEU A 89 -9.11 25.45 3.75
CA LEU A 89 -9.62 24.68 4.87
C LEU A 89 -10.58 25.54 5.72
N PRO A 90 -11.74 25.00 6.15
CA PRO A 90 -12.62 25.70 7.06
C PRO A 90 -11.98 25.81 8.44
N GLU A 91 -12.16 26.93 9.15
CA GLU A 91 -11.67 27.16 10.52
C GLU A 91 -11.93 25.94 11.43
N ASP A 92 -10.89 25.52 12.15
CA ASP A 92 -11.01 24.39 13.06
C ASP A 92 -11.61 24.88 14.37
N ARG A 93 -12.76 24.31 14.71
CA ARG A 93 -13.49 24.63 15.94
C ARG A 93 -13.62 23.42 16.85
N LYS A 94 -13.25 22.24 16.35
CA LYS A 94 -13.55 20.94 16.96
C LYS A 94 -12.51 19.93 16.46
N ASP A 95 -11.29 20.04 16.95
CA ASP A 95 -10.29 19.03 16.69
C ASP A 95 -10.68 17.70 17.34
N MET A 96 -10.15 16.59 16.83
CA MET A 96 -10.36 15.25 17.40
C MET A 96 -9.09 14.80 18.09
N LYS A 97 -9.19 14.52 19.40
CA LYS A 97 -8.06 14.11 20.23
C LYS A 97 -8.05 12.59 20.43
N GLY A 98 -6.86 11.99 20.40
CA GLY A 98 -6.67 10.58 20.78
C GLY A 98 -7.36 9.56 19.87
N PHE A 99 -7.40 9.81 18.56
CA PHE A 99 -7.84 8.82 17.57
C PHE A 99 -6.90 7.61 17.58
N ASN A 100 -7.41 6.43 17.95
CA ASN A 100 -6.64 5.19 17.96
C ASN A 100 -6.50 4.61 16.55
N HIS A 101 -5.50 5.09 15.79
CA HIS A 101 -5.26 4.72 14.40
C HIS A 101 -4.94 3.22 14.26
N LYS A 102 -4.13 2.66 15.17
CA LYS A 102 -3.73 1.25 15.14
C LYS A 102 -4.93 0.31 15.29
N ALA A 103 -5.80 0.57 16.28
CA ALA A 103 -6.97 -0.29 16.50
C ALA A 103 -7.97 -0.19 15.34
N HIS A 104 -8.15 0.99 14.74
CA HIS A 104 -9.00 1.11 13.55
C HIS A 104 -8.48 0.23 12.41
N ALA A 105 -7.20 0.34 12.08
CA ALA A 105 -6.64 -0.41 10.97
C ALA A 105 -6.60 -1.92 11.22
N LYS A 106 -6.23 -2.36 12.43
CA LYS A 106 -5.94 -3.78 12.70
C LYS A 106 -7.13 -4.57 13.23
N GLU A 107 -8.03 -3.90 13.94
CA GLU A 107 -9.06 -4.58 14.73
C GLU A 107 -10.47 -4.16 14.29
N TYR A 108 -10.77 -2.86 14.28
CA TYR A 108 -12.15 -2.39 14.18
C TYR A 108 -12.70 -2.40 12.76
N LEU A 109 -11.86 -2.21 11.74
CA LEU A 109 -12.31 -2.20 10.35
C LEU A 109 -12.50 -3.60 9.76
N LYS A 110 -11.80 -4.62 10.27
CA LYS A 110 -11.83 -5.96 9.70
C LYS A 110 -13.21 -6.61 9.85
N GLY A 111 -13.80 -7.03 8.73
CA GLY A 111 -15.12 -7.65 8.67
C GLY A 111 -16.28 -6.66 8.76
N ASN A 112 -16.00 -5.36 8.65
CA ASN A 112 -16.99 -4.29 8.81
C ASN A 112 -17.14 -3.41 7.56
N SER A 113 -16.52 -3.78 6.43
CA SER A 113 -16.60 -3.06 5.14
C SER A 113 -18.02 -2.70 4.72
N SER A 114 -18.98 -3.60 4.95
CA SER A 114 -20.40 -3.40 4.64
C SER A 114 -21.09 -2.24 5.38
N PHE A 115 -20.52 -1.73 6.47
CA PHE A 115 -21.07 -0.60 7.22
C PHE A 115 -20.52 0.76 6.77
N SER A 116 -19.45 0.77 5.96
CA SER A 116 -18.77 1.99 5.54
C SER A 116 -19.34 2.55 4.23
N ASP A 117 -19.50 3.89 4.19
CA ASP A 117 -19.81 4.58 2.94
C ASP A 117 -18.58 4.68 2.01
N VAL A 118 -17.38 4.52 2.56
CA VAL A 118 -16.12 4.42 1.81
C VAL A 118 -15.86 2.95 1.52
N GLN A 119 -15.68 2.62 0.24
CA GLN A 119 -15.40 1.24 -0.18
C GLN A 119 -13.97 0.86 0.22
N TYR A 120 -13.83 -0.27 0.90
CA TYR A 120 -12.54 -0.88 1.21
C TYR A 120 -12.70 -2.39 1.30
N ASP A 121 -11.58 -3.11 1.18
CA ASP A 121 -11.52 -4.56 1.33
C ASP A 121 -11.16 -4.91 2.77
N ASP A 122 -11.82 -5.90 3.37
CA ASP A 122 -11.52 -6.35 4.73
C ASP A 122 -10.11 -6.97 4.86
N ASP A 123 -9.48 -7.37 3.75
CA ASP A 123 -8.08 -7.79 3.67
C ASP A 123 -7.11 -6.61 3.59
N PHE A 124 -7.58 -5.41 3.19
CA PHE A 124 -6.79 -4.17 3.18
C PHE A 124 -7.59 -2.98 3.72
N THR A 125 -7.70 -2.93 5.05
CA THR A 125 -8.48 -1.95 5.80
C THR A 125 -7.96 -0.51 5.69
N CYS A 126 -6.69 -0.29 5.35
CA CYS A 126 -6.11 1.04 5.22
C CYS A 126 -6.86 1.90 4.18
N ALA A 127 -7.45 1.27 3.15
CA ALA A 127 -8.23 1.94 2.13
C ALA A 127 -9.52 2.61 2.67
N ALA A 128 -10.00 2.23 3.87
CA ALA A 128 -11.17 2.85 4.50
C ALA A 128 -10.96 4.35 4.78
N CYS A 129 -9.71 4.76 5.06
CA CYS A 129 -9.33 6.14 5.33
C CYS A 129 -8.36 6.72 4.29
N HIS A 130 -7.63 5.87 3.58
CA HIS A 130 -6.71 6.22 2.49
C HIS A 130 -7.27 5.72 1.14
N PRO A 131 -8.36 6.33 0.64
CA PRO A 131 -9.03 5.85 -0.55
C PRO A 131 -8.09 5.88 -1.76
N GLY A 132 -8.15 4.82 -2.57
CA GLY A 132 -7.32 4.66 -3.76
C GLY A 132 -5.96 4.01 -3.51
N ALA A 133 -5.52 3.86 -2.26
CA ALA A 133 -4.30 3.12 -1.96
C ALA A 133 -4.53 1.59 -2.05
N GLY A 134 -3.58 0.89 -2.66
CA GLY A 134 -3.54 -0.58 -2.69
C GLY A 134 -2.57 -1.20 -1.67
N SER A 135 -1.70 -0.40 -1.06
CA SER A 135 -0.75 -0.87 -0.03
C SER A 135 -0.30 0.22 0.93
N GLN A 136 0.29 -0.18 2.07
CA GLN A 136 0.88 0.75 3.02
C GLN A 136 2.04 1.55 2.40
N ASP A 137 2.87 0.91 1.57
CA ASP A 137 3.99 1.57 0.90
C ASP A 137 3.53 2.68 -0.05
N GLU A 138 2.36 2.53 -0.66
CA GLU A 138 1.75 3.60 -1.47
C GLU A 138 1.36 4.81 -0.62
N ILE A 139 0.76 4.56 0.53
CA ILE A 139 0.37 5.58 1.50
C ILE A 139 1.61 6.34 2.01
N LEU A 140 2.71 5.63 2.29
CA LEU A 140 3.92 6.21 2.86
C LEU A 140 4.78 6.98 1.83
N ARG A 141 4.65 6.68 0.53
CA ARG A 141 5.41 7.35 -0.53
C ARG A 141 4.99 8.81 -0.74
N GLU A 142 3.73 9.13 -0.48
CA GLU A 142 3.20 10.48 -0.68
C GLU A 142 3.09 11.25 0.65
N PRO A 143 3.56 12.52 0.71
CA PRO A 143 3.42 13.36 1.90
C PRO A 143 1.96 13.47 2.36
N VAL A 144 1.73 13.47 3.68
CA VAL A 144 0.40 13.50 4.32
C VAL A 144 -0.49 14.60 3.73
N CYS A 145 0.03 15.82 3.62
CA CYS A 145 -0.74 16.96 3.13
C CYS A 145 -1.12 16.86 1.65
N ASN A 146 -0.31 16.20 0.82
CA ASN A 146 -0.62 15.96 -0.59
C ASN A 146 -1.74 14.93 -0.72
N ARG A 147 -1.64 13.80 0.01
CA ARG A 147 -2.69 12.78 0.08
C ARG A 147 -4.02 13.37 0.53
N LEU A 148 -4.00 14.16 1.59
CA LEU A 148 -5.19 14.83 2.11
C LEU A 148 -5.78 15.81 1.08
N SER A 149 -4.94 16.63 0.42
CA SER A 149 -5.39 17.56 -0.62
C SER A 149 -6.09 16.82 -1.76
N GLY A 150 -5.52 15.70 -2.23
CA GLY A 150 -6.14 14.85 -3.26
C GLY A 150 -7.47 14.27 -2.83
N ALA A 151 -7.56 13.73 -1.60
CA ALA A 151 -8.81 13.19 -1.06
C ALA A 151 -9.91 14.27 -0.93
N LEU A 152 -9.54 15.48 -0.49
CA LEU A 152 -10.48 16.59 -0.39
C LEU A 152 -10.90 17.12 -1.76
N ALA A 153 -10.00 17.18 -2.73
CA ALA A 153 -10.33 17.54 -4.12
C ALA A 153 -11.37 16.57 -4.69
N ALA A 154 -11.20 15.26 -4.50
CA ALA A 154 -12.18 14.24 -4.88
C ALA A 154 -13.52 14.39 -4.12
N ALA A 155 -13.49 14.91 -2.90
CA ALA A 155 -14.67 15.22 -2.09
C ALA A 155 -15.32 16.58 -2.42
N GLY A 156 -14.87 17.28 -3.47
CA GLY A 156 -15.42 18.57 -3.91
C GLY A 156 -14.70 19.80 -3.36
N GLY A 157 -13.49 19.64 -2.82
CA GLY A 157 -12.62 20.72 -2.37
C GLY A 157 -12.41 20.79 -0.84
N PRO A 158 -11.43 21.59 -0.38
CA PRO A 158 -11.01 21.65 1.03
C PRO A 158 -12.11 22.13 2.00
N GLN A 159 -13.08 22.91 1.53
CA GLN A 159 -14.25 23.33 2.30
C GLN A 159 -15.14 22.16 2.76
N ASN A 160 -15.02 20.99 2.12
CA ASN A 160 -15.75 19.78 2.47
C ASN A 160 -15.09 18.96 3.59
N LEU A 161 -14.02 19.44 4.23
CA LEU A 161 -13.30 18.76 5.30
C LEU A 161 -14.21 18.07 6.32
N LYS A 162 -15.12 18.85 6.92
CA LYS A 162 -16.08 18.38 7.92
C LYS A 162 -16.97 17.26 7.37
N LYS A 163 -17.46 17.42 6.14
CA LYS A 163 -18.32 16.44 5.49
C LYS A 163 -17.55 15.15 5.19
N TYR A 164 -16.32 15.26 4.72
CA TYR A 164 -15.43 14.14 4.43
C TYR A 164 -15.22 13.28 5.69
N TYR A 165 -14.70 13.86 6.77
CA TYR A 165 -14.45 13.10 8.01
C TYR A 165 -15.72 12.56 8.66
N HIS A 166 -16.80 13.35 8.72
CA HIS A 166 -18.05 12.83 9.28
C HIS A 166 -18.65 11.71 8.41
N LYS A 167 -18.51 11.76 7.09
CA LYS A 167 -18.96 10.65 6.25
C LYS A 167 -18.14 9.39 6.55
N THR A 168 -16.81 9.51 6.59
CA THR A 168 -15.91 8.37 6.83
C THR A 168 -16.08 7.78 8.23
N CYS A 169 -15.94 8.59 9.28
CA CYS A 169 -15.95 8.10 10.66
C CYS A 169 -17.37 7.83 11.15
N LEU A 170 -18.23 8.85 11.07
CA LEU A 170 -19.57 8.80 11.67
C LEU A 170 -20.56 7.98 10.83
N GLY A 171 -20.33 7.84 9.51
CA GLY A 171 -21.11 6.95 8.65
C GLY A 171 -21.02 5.50 9.12
N CYS A 172 -19.78 4.98 9.21
CA CYS A 172 -19.52 3.63 9.70
C CYS A 172 -20.06 3.41 11.12
N HIS A 173 -19.72 4.30 12.06
CA HIS A 173 -20.20 4.17 13.45
C HIS A 173 -21.73 4.16 13.56
N ARG A 174 -22.42 5.02 12.81
CA ARG A 174 -23.90 5.05 12.83
C ARG A 174 -24.51 3.78 12.25
N ASN A 175 -23.94 3.25 11.17
CA ASN A 175 -24.45 2.04 10.54
C ASN A 175 -24.24 0.81 11.43
N MET A 176 -23.06 0.69 12.06
CA MET A 176 -22.79 -0.35 13.05
C MET A 176 -23.71 -0.23 14.28
N HIS A 177 -23.89 0.98 14.81
CA HIS A 177 -24.78 1.23 15.95
C HIS A 177 -26.23 0.85 15.62
N LYS A 178 -26.74 1.20 14.43
CA LYS A 178 -28.08 0.80 13.97
C LYS A 178 -28.24 -0.71 13.88
N ALA A 179 -27.16 -1.42 13.55
CA ALA A 179 -27.12 -2.88 13.50
C ALA A 179 -26.87 -3.55 14.87
N GLY A 180 -26.83 -2.77 15.96
CA GLY A 180 -26.59 -3.30 17.32
C GLY A 180 -25.16 -3.81 17.54
N LYS A 181 -24.19 -3.40 16.72
CA LYS A 181 -22.79 -3.77 16.87
C LYS A 181 -22.07 -2.81 17.82
N ALA A 182 -21.09 -3.34 18.55
CA ALA A 182 -20.15 -2.50 19.29
C ALA A 182 -19.40 -1.59 18.31
N THR A 183 -19.35 -0.30 18.61
CA THR A 183 -18.76 0.69 17.71
C THR A 183 -18.34 1.94 18.49
N GLY A 184 -17.65 2.84 17.81
CA GLY A 184 -17.21 4.10 18.37
C GLY A 184 -18.34 5.12 18.59
N PRO A 185 -18.00 6.33 19.03
CA PRO A 185 -18.97 7.37 19.33
C PRO A 185 -19.80 7.81 18.10
N VAL A 186 -21.09 8.03 18.33
CA VAL A 186 -22.04 8.59 17.33
C VAL A 186 -22.51 10.01 17.66
N ARG A 187 -21.98 10.60 18.72
CA ARG A 187 -22.32 11.95 19.22
C ARG A 187 -21.06 12.81 19.30
N CYS A 188 -21.20 14.13 19.12
CA CYS A 188 -20.07 15.07 19.05
C CYS A 188 -19.07 14.92 20.21
N LYS A 189 -19.55 14.90 21.46
CA LYS A 189 -18.69 14.82 22.66
C LYS A 189 -17.86 13.54 22.77
N GLY A 190 -18.21 12.50 22.01
CA GLY A 190 -17.44 11.26 22.00
C GLY A 190 -16.21 11.31 21.08
N CYS A 191 -16.19 12.21 20.09
CA CYS A 191 -15.04 12.45 19.21
C CYS A 191 -14.29 13.74 19.57
N HIS A 192 -15.03 14.79 19.91
CA HIS A 192 -14.53 16.13 20.17
C HIS A 192 -14.66 16.42 21.66
N THR A 193 -13.53 16.60 22.33
CA THR A 193 -13.46 16.78 23.78
C THR A 193 -13.68 18.23 24.23
N LYS A 194 -13.78 19.18 23.31
CA LYS A 194 -14.06 20.61 23.55
C LYS A 194 -15.30 21.08 22.80
#